data_AF-A0A3D5R6B4-F1
#
_entry.id   AF-A0A3D5R6B4-F1
#
_cell.length_a   1.000
_cell.length_b   1.000
_cell.length_c   1.000
_cell.angle_alpha   90.00
_cell.angle_beta   90.00
_cell.angle_gamma   90.00
#
_symmetry.space_group_name_H-M   'P 1'
#
loop_
_entity.id
_entity.type
_entity.pdbx_description
1 polymer ?
#
loop_
_entity_poly.entity_id
_entity_poly.type
_entity_poly.pdbx_seq_one_letter_code
_entity_poly.pdbx_strand_id
1 'polypeptide(L)'
;MDRQYELRNDIVKVIAMITMFIDHLGYYIFPYYLNEYFIIFRIIGRLAYPIFAYYLVLGFKRTSNFKNYVTRMFIFALITQIPFYFFTRQLLYLNVMFTFTLGLMMLYFFEKRNILWIGFFIIAQIL
;
A
#
# COMPACT_ATOMS: atom_id res chain seq x y z
N MET A 1 11.81 23.49 -4.30
CA MET A 1 10.57 23.12 -3.58
C MET A 1 10.68 23.67 -2.18
N ASP A 2 9.66 24.35 -1.69
CA ASP A 2 9.74 25.05 -0.40
C ASP A 2 9.57 24.07 0.77
N ARG A 3 10.26 24.31 1.89
CA ARG A 3 10.23 23.47 3.10
C ARG A 3 8.82 23.24 3.65
N GLN A 4 7.92 24.22 3.46
CA GLN A 4 6.50 24.12 3.80
C GLN A 4 5.75 23.05 2.99
N TYR A 5 6.14 22.84 1.72
CA TYR A 5 5.55 21.83 0.85
C TYR A 5 6.00 20.40 1.24
N GLU A 6 7.25 20.24 1.65
CA GLU A 6 7.77 18.95 2.15
C GLU A 6 7.08 18.55 3.44
N LEU A 7 6.97 19.48 4.41
CA LEU A 7 6.30 19.24 5.69
C LEU A 7 4.83 18.81 5.50
N ARG A 8 4.11 19.49 4.60
CA ARG A 8 2.71 19.18 4.30
C ARG A 8 2.56 17.79 3.68
N ASN A 9 3.53 17.33 2.88
CA ASN A 9 3.51 15.98 2.32
C ASN A 9 3.77 14.91 3.38
N ASP A 10 4.64 15.17 4.34
CA ASP A 10 4.92 14.20 5.40
C ASP A 10 3.73 14.03 6.34
N ILE A 11 3.00 15.12 6.64
CA ILE A 11 1.75 15.06 7.42
C ILE A 11 0.71 14.18 6.73
N VAL A 12 0.51 14.31 5.41
CA VAL A 12 -0.49 13.52 4.68
C VAL A 12 -0.12 12.02 4.68
N LYS A 13 1.16 11.67 4.57
CA LYS A 13 1.62 10.27 4.71
C LYS A 13 1.34 9.72 6.11
N VAL A 14 1.56 10.53 7.15
CA VAL A 14 1.26 10.14 8.54
C VAL A 14 -0.24 9.93 8.72
N ILE A 15 -1.09 10.81 8.18
CA ILE A 15 -2.54 10.63 8.19
C ILE A 15 -2.95 9.33 7.49
N ALA A 16 -2.36 9.01 6.33
CA ALA A 16 -2.61 7.75 5.64
C ALA A 16 -2.21 6.53 6.48
N MET A 17 -1.09 6.61 7.20
CA MET A 17 -0.64 5.54 8.09
C MET A 17 -1.58 5.35 9.28
N ILE A 18 -2.02 6.45 9.91
CA ILE A 18 -2.95 6.42 11.04
C ILE A 18 -4.31 5.85 10.60
N THR A 19 -4.86 6.32 9.47
CA THR A 19 -6.15 5.83 8.96
C THR A 19 -6.09 4.34 8.60
N MET A 20 -5.01 3.87 7.98
CA MET A 20 -4.80 2.44 7.73
C MET A 20 -4.67 1.63 9.03
N PHE A 21 -4.01 2.17 10.05
CA PHE A 21 -3.89 1.50 11.34
C PHE A 21 -5.25 1.37 12.05
N ILE A 22 -6.08 2.42 11.99
CA ILE A 22 -7.45 2.41 12.51
C ILE A 22 -8.30 1.34 11.81
N ASP A 23 -8.14 1.15 10.49
CA ASP A 23 -8.80 0.07 9.73
C ASP A 23 -8.50 -1.31 10.32
N HIS A 24 -7.20 -1.59 10.54
CA HIS A 24 -6.75 -2.88 11.03
C HIS A 24 -7.19 -3.09 12.49
N LEU A 25 -7.06 -2.06 13.34
CA LEU A 25 -7.59 -2.10 14.70
C LEU A 25 -9.10 -2.36 14.70
N GLY A 26 -9.85 -1.70 13.83
CA GLY A 26 -11.29 -1.91 13.69
C GLY A 26 -11.63 -3.34 13.31
N TYR A 27 -10.87 -3.92 12.37
CA TYR A 27 -11.03 -5.32 11.95
C TYR A 27 -10.74 -6.33 13.06
N TYR A 28 -9.72 -6.09 13.89
CA TYR A 28 -9.34 -7.02 14.96
C TYR A 28 -10.15 -6.84 16.25
N ILE A 29 -10.58 -5.62 16.58
CA ILE A 29 -11.27 -5.29 17.83
C ILE A 29 -12.78 -5.50 17.74
N PHE A 30 -13.39 -5.20 16.58
CA PHE A 30 -14.85 -5.28 16.41
C PHE A 30 -15.22 -6.47 15.52
N PRO A 31 -15.82 -7.54 16.07
CA PRO A 31 -16.29 -8.67 15.28
C PRO A 31 -17.34 -8.23 14.26
N TYR A 32 -17.18 -8.68 13.01
CA TYR A 32 -17.97 -8.32 11.82
C TYR A 32 -19.50 -8.30 12.02
N TYR A 33 -20.02 -9.13 12.93
CA TYR A 33 -21.46 -9.34 13.13
C TYR A 33 -22.10 -8.48 14.24
N LEU A 34 -21.33 -7.70 15.01
CA LEU A 34 -21.82 -7.13 16.27
C LEU A 34 -21.82 -5.60 16.37
N ASN A 35 -21.24 -4.86 15.41
CA ASN A 35 -21.09 -3.41 15.56
C ASN A 35 -21.22 -2.62 14.25
N GLU A 36 -22.15 -1.66 14.23
CA GLU A 36 -22.29 -0.65 13.17
C GLU A 36 -21.01 0.18 12.98
N TYR A 37 -20.21 0.33 14.04
CA TYR A 37 -18.91 1.00 14.00
C TYR A 37 -17.90 0.30 13.07
N PHE A 38 -18.03 -1.01 12.82
CA PHE A 38 -17.12 -1.73 11.91
C PHE A 38 -17.08 -1.10 10.50
N ILE A 39 -18.24 -0.68 9.97
CA ILE A 39 -18.32 -0.10 8.63
C ILE A 39 -17.63 1.27 8.57
N ILE A 40 -17.75 2.06 9.64
CA ILE A 40 -17.21 3.42 9.72
C ILE A 40 -15.67 3.36 9.74
N PHE A 41 -15.10 2.47 10.56
CA PHE A 41 -13.65 2.27 10.63
C PHE A 41 -13.08 1.78 9.29
N ARG A 42 -13.79 0.87 8.61
CA ARG A 42 -13.46 0.41 7.24
C ARG A 42 -13.45 1.54 6.21
N ILE A 43 -14.45 2.41 6.24
CA ILE A 43 -14.56 3.52 5.27
C ILE A 43 -13.40 4.51 5.47
N ILE A 44 -13.12 4.88 6.72
CA ILE A 44 -11.99 5.77 7.05
C ILE A 44 -10.67 5.13 6.63
N GLY A 45 -10.51 3.84 6.90
CA GLY A 45 -9.36 3.03 6.52
C GLY A 45 -9.07 3.02 5.03
N ARG A 46 -10.11 2.89 4.21
CA ARG A 46 -9.99 2.82 2.74
C ARG A 46 -9.43 4.07 2.11
N LEU A 47 -9.44 5.23 2.78
CA LEU A 47 -8.79 6.45 2.29
C LEU A 47 -7.27 6.34 2.26
N ALA A 48 -6.66 5.47 3.06
CA ALA A 48 -5.22 5.29 3.08
C ALA A 48 -4.68 4.77 1.75
N TYR A 49 -5.40 3.83 1.12
CA TYR A 49 -4.97 3.19 -0.12
C TYR A 49 -4.76 4.17 -1.29
N PRO A 50 -5.72 5.04 -1.66
CA PRO A 50 -5.51 6.02 -2.74
C PRO A 50 -4.43 7.05 -2.39
N ILE A 51 -4.26 7.40 -1.10
CA ILE A 51 -3.17 8.31 -0.67
C ILE A 51 -1.81 7.65 -0.89
N PHE A 52 -1.64 6.38 -0.47
CA PHE A 52 -0.39 5.64 -0.72
C PHE A 52 -0.14 5.43 -2.21
N ALA A 53 -1.17 5.13 -3.00
CA ALA A 53 -1.05 5.00 -4.45
C ALA A 53 -0.55 6.30 -5.09
N TYR A 54 -1.08 7.46 -4.68
CA TYR A 54 -0.59 8.77 -5.14
C TYR A 54 0.90 8.97 -4.82
N TYR A 55 1.31 8.70 -3.58
CA TYR A 55 2.72 8.82 -3.18
C TYR A 55 3.64 7.83 -3.89
N LEU A 56 3.14 6.65 -4.23
CA LEU A 56 3.87 5.65 -5.00
C LEU A 56 4.16 6.17 -6.42
N VAL A 57 3.17 6.73 -7.11
CA VAL A 57 3.37 7.35 -8.43
C VAL A 57 4.30 8.57 -8.34
N LEU A 58 4.13 9.40 -7.32
CA LEU A 58 5.00 10.56 -7.09
C LEU A 58 6.45 10.14 -6.84
N GLY A 59 6.65 9.09 -6.04
CA GLY A 59 7.96 8.48 -5.78
C GLY A 59 8.57 7.92 -7.04
N PHE A 60 7.78 7.19 -7.84
CA PHE A 60 8.20 6.67 -9.15
C PHE A 60 8.70 7.77 -10.09
N LYS A 61 7.95 8.86 -10.24
CA LYS A 61 8.33 10.01 -11.10
C LYS A 61 9.58 10.75 -10.62
N ARG A 62 9.86 10.76 -9.31
CA ARG A 62 10.99 11.48 -8.72
C ARG A 62 12.26 10.64 -8.62
N THR A 63 12.14 9.32 -8.60
CA THR A 63 13.29 8.42 -8.41
C THR A 63 14.06 8.28 -9.71
N SER A 64 15.39 8.48 -9.66
CA SER A 64 16.27 8.21 -10.80
C SER A 64 16.64 6.72 -10.92
N ASN A 65 16.62 5.98 -9.80
CA ASN A 65 16.96 4.56 -9.76
C ASN A 65 15.75 3.70 -9.36
N PHE A 66 15.04 3.24 -10.39
CA PHE A 66 13.86 2.40 -10.24
C PHE A 66 14.15 1.06 -9.54
N LYS A 67 15.26 0.39 -9.89
CA LYS A 67 15.62 -0.92 -9.31
C LYS A 67 15.76 -0.84 -7.80
N ASN A 68 16.50 0.16 -7.31
CA ASN A 68 16.67 0.36 -5.87
C ASN A 68 15.34 0.69 -5.17
N TYR A 69 14.42 1.40 -5.85
CA TYR A 69 13.12 1.71 -5.28
C TYR A 69 12.25 0.46 -5.11
N VAL A 70 12.16 -0.38 -6.16
CA VAL A 70 11.44 -1.67 -6.11
C VAL A 70 12.05 -2.59 -5.06
N THR A 71 13.38 -2.73 -5.02
CA THR A 71 14.04 -3.59 -4.03
C THR A 71 13.74 -3.17 -2.60
N ARG A 72 13.79 -1.87 -2.30
CA ARG A 72 13.43 -1.36 -0.96
C ARG A 72 11.97 -1.67 -0.60
N MET A 73 11.05 -1.49 -1.55
CA MET A 73 9.64 -1.81 -1.34
C MET A 73 9.41 -3.31 -1.13
N PHE A 74 10.06 -4.15 -1.92
CA PHE A 74 9.95 -5.61 -1.81
C PHE A 74 10.53 -6.13 -0.48
N ILE A 75 11.69 -5.62 -0.06
CA ILE A 75 12.27 -5.94 1.25
C ILE A 75 11.30 -5.54 2.36
N PHE A 76 10.70 -4.35 2.26
CA PHE A 76 9.71 -3.90 3.23
C PHE A 76 8.47 -4.79 3.24
N ALA A 77 8.00 -5.26 2.08
CA ALA A 77 6.90 -6.21 1.97
C ALA A 77 7.22 -7.55 2.66
N LEU A 78 8.45 -8.07 2.50
CA LEU A 78 8.89 -9.28 3.19
C LEU A 78 8.95 -9.10 4.71
N ILE A 79 9.53 -7.98 5.18
CA ILE A 79 9.64 -7.69 6.62
C ILE A 79 8.24 -7.57 7.24
N THR A 80 7.33 -6.86 6.58
CA THR A 80 5.96 -6.66 7.06
C THR A 80 5.05 -7.89 6.90
N GLN A 81 5.45 -8.88 6.10
CA GLN A 81 4.72 -10.15 5.99
C GLN A 81 4.78 -10.96 7.30
N ILE A 82 5.89 -10.87 8.03
CA ILE A 82 6.07 -11.57 9.31
C ILE A 82 4.99 -11.15 10.32
N PRO A 83 4.86 -9.86 10.70
CA PRO A 83 3.80 -9.44 11.61
C PRO A 83 2.42 -9.69 11.02
N PHE A 84 2.21 -9.45 9.72
CA PHE A 84 0.93 -9.73 9.07
C PHE A 84 0.49 -11.18 9.26
N TYR A 85 1.41 -12.14 9.11
CA TYR A 85 1.13 -13.55 9.36
C TYR A 85 0.79 -13.83 10.83
N PHE A 86 1.51 -13.24 11.79
CA PHE A 86 1.20 -13.42 13.20
C PHE A 86 -0.21 -12.95 13.57
N PHE A 87 -0.68 -11.85 12.96
CA PHE A 87 -2.02 -11.30 13.23
C PHE A 87 -3.14 -12.00 12.47
N THR A 88 -2.94 -12.40 11.21
CA THR A 88 -3.98 -13.04 10.38
C THR A 88 -4.00 -14.55 10.45
N ARG A 89 -2.87 -15.18 10.81
CA ARG A 89 -2.60 -16.63 10.70
C ARG A 89 -2.78 -17.19 9.28
N GLN A 90 -2.72 -16.34 8.26
CA GLN A 90 -2.90 -16.73 6.87
C GLN A 90 -1.57 -16.64 6.12
N LEU A 91 -0.96 -17.79 5.80
CA LEU A 91 0.31 -17.83 5.05
C LEU A 91 0.14 -17.45 3.57
N LEU A 92 -1.02 -17.76 2.99
CA LEU A 92 -1.28 -17.59 1.56
C LEU A 92 -1.70 -16.17 1.19
N TYR A 93 -2.16 -15.37 2.17
CA TYR A 93 -2.54 -13.99 1.93
C TYR A 93 -1.32 -13.08 2.06
N LEU A 94 -1.05 -12.31 1.01
CA LEU A 94 0.05 -11.38 0.98
C LEU A 94 -0.42 -10.01 1.48
N ASN A 95 0.48 -9.31 2.16
CA ASN A 95 0.18 -7.96 2.60
C ASN A 95 0.10 -6.96 1.42
N VAL A 96 -0.53 -5.82 1.68
CA VAL A 96 -0.75 -4.76 0.69
C VAL A 96 0.55 -4.20 0.06
N MET A 97 1.70 -4.35 0.72
CA MET A 97 2.98 -3.85 0.18
C MET A 97 3.44 -4.68 -1.02
N PHE A 98 3.04 -5.96 -1.12
CA PHE A 98 3.25 -6.73 -2.34
C PHE A 98 2.42 -6.18 -3.50
N THR A 99 1.14 -5.84 -3.26
CA THR A 99 0.29 -5.19 -4.27
C THR A 99 0.89 -3.87 -4.74
N PHE A 100 1.41 -3.05 -3.82
CA PHE A 100 2.11 -1.81 -4.19
C PHE A 100 3.40 -2.07 -4.98
N THR A 101 4.17 -3.10 -4.63
CA THR A 101 5.38 -3.48 -5.38
C THR A 101 5.04 -3.91 -6.81
N LEU A 102 3.97 -4.71 -6.99
CA LEU A 102 3.47 -5.09 -8.32
C LEU A 102 2.93 -3.88 -9.08
N GLY A 103 2.20 -2.97 -8.43
CA GLY A 103 1.73 -1.73 -9.03
C GLY A 103 2.88 -0.85 -9.52
N LEU A 104 3.98 -0.80 -8.78
CA LEU A 104 5.20 -0.10 -9.18
C LEU A 104 5.86 -0.75 -10.41
N MET A 105 5.94 -2.09 -10.45
CA MET A 105 6.43 -2.81 -11.65
C MET A 105 5.52 -2.59 -12.85
N MET A 106 4.20 -2.63 -12.66
CA MET A 106 3.21 -2.36 -13.70
C MET A 106 3.42 -0.98 -14.31
N LEU A 107 3.58 0.07 -13.49
CA LEU A 107 3.83 1.44 -13.96
C LEU A 107 5.11 1.53 -14.82
N TYR A 108 6.17 0.85 -14.42
CA TYR A 108 7.43 0.82 -15.16
C TYR A 108 7.30 0.17 -16.53
N PHE A 109 6.63 -0.99 -16.62
CA PHE A 109 6.41 -1.68 -17.89
C PHE A 109 5.41 -0.94 -18.78
N PHE A 110 4.43 -0.26 -18.17
CA PHE A 110 3.50 0.61 -18.87
C PHE A 110 4.21 1.78 -19.56
N GLU A 111 5.12 2.47 -18.86
CA GLU A 111 5.90 3.57 -19.45
C GLU A 111 6.82 3.10 -20.58
N LYS A 112 7.35 1.88 -20.48
CA LYS A 112 8.14 1.23 -21.53
C LYS A 112 7.31 0.65 -22.69
N ARG A 113 5.98 0.81 -22.68
CA ARG A 113 5.03 0.21 -23.66
C ARG A 113 5.22 -1.30 -23.81
N ASN A 114 5.62 -1.99 -22.74
CA ASN A 114 5.87 -3.42 -22.75
C ASN A 114 4.65 -4.18 -22.20
N ILE A 115 4.10 -5.11 -22.99
CA ILE A 115 2.88 -5.89 -22.69
C ILE A 115 2.87 -6.57 -21.32
N LEU A 116 4.04 -6.79 -20.71
CA LEU A 116 4.18 -7.34 -19.35
C LEU A 116 3.33 -6.61 -18.29
N TRP A 117 2.99 -5.33 -18.48
CA TRP A 117 2.09 -4.60 -17.56
C TRP A 117 0.71 -5.28 -17.41
N ILE A 118 0.21 -5.97 -18.43
CA ILE A 118 -1.06 -6.73 -18.38
C ILE A 118 -0.92 -7.93 -17.44
N GLY A 119 0.20 -8.64 -17.52
CA GLY A 119 0.49 -9.77 -16.63
C GLY A 119 0.50 -9.32 -15.16
N PHE A 120 1.20 -8.23 -14.86
CA PHE A 120 1.23 -7.65 -13.50
C PHE A 120 -0.16 -7.19 -13.04
N PHE A 121 -0.98 -6.64 -13.94
CA PHE A 121 -2.35 -6.27 -13.62
C PHE A 121 -3.21 -7.47 -13.23
N ILE A 122 -3.12 -8.58 -13.98
CA ILE A 122 -3.87 -9.81 -13.68
C ILE A 122 -3.41 -10.39 -12.33
N ILE A 123 -2.11 -10.45 -12.09
CA ILE A 123 -1.55 -10.96 -10.82
C ILE A 123 -2.02 -10.11 -9.63
N ALA A 124 -2.09 -8.78 -9.81
CA ALA A 124 -2.52 -7.87 -8.75
C ALA A 124 -3.99 -8.03 -8.34
N GLN A 125 -4.85 -8.65 -9.17
CA GLN A 125 -6.26 -8.94 -8.82
C GLN A 125 -6.41 -10.20 -7.96
N ILE A 126 -5.41 -11.09 -8.00
CA ILE A 126 -5.42 -12.39 -7.32
C ILE A 126 -4.74 -12.28 -5.94
N LEU A 127 -3.97 -11.21 -5.73
CA LEU A 127 -3.25 -10.89 -4.49
C LEU A 127 -4.16 -10.21 -3.46
#